data_AF-A0A9W7YRU4-F1
#
_entry.id   AF-A0A9W7YRU4-F1
#
_cell.length_a   1.000
_cell.length_b   1.000
_cell.length_c   1.000
_cell.angle_alpha   90.00
_cell.angle_beta   90.00
_cell.angle_gamma   90.00
#
_symmetry.space_group_name_H-M   'P 1'
#
loop_
_entity.id
_entity.type
_entity.pdbx_description
1 polymer ?
#
loop_
_entity_poly.entity_id
_entity_poly.type
_entity_poly.pdbx_seq_one_letter_code
_entity_poly.pdbx_strand_id
1 'polypeptide(L)'
;MPLSLTTDNILHKTLHDRFSTTRSSCERAMLAITLQAFTEVQTRRQETQSRVRELSLQVQRTESQIMHMHTHLFGTSRSSDSTLYDKYSMADVRVIDTLNALLSGQESRLRATKEELALAEQRLATLVTAWATKF
;
A
#
# COMPACT_ATOMS: atom_id res chain seq x y z
N MET A 1 14.97 12.31 -0.64
CA MET A 1 15.03 12.65 0.80
C MET A 1 13.62 12.58 1.39
N PRO A 2 13.41 12.01 2.60
CA PRO A 2 12.08 11.78 3.13
C PRO A 2 11.55 13.07 3.77
N LEU A 3 10.96 13.94 2.95
CA LEU A 3 10.34 15.20 3.42
C LEU A 3 9.17 14.95 4.41
N SER A 4 8.55 13.75 4.37
CA SER A 4 7.45 13.38 5.27
C SER A 4 7.93 13.20 6.72
N LEU A 5 9.03 12.48 6.96
CA LEU A 5 9.50 12.20 8.33
C LEU A 5 9.83 13.49 9.09
N THR A 6 10.44 14.46 8.43
CA THR A 6 10.79 15.74 9.05
C THR A 6 9.54 16.57 9.36
N THR A 7 8.59 16.64 8.43
CA THR A 7 7.34 17.39 8.62
C THR A 7 6.47 16.77 9.70
N ASP A 8 6.37 15.44 9.74
CA ASP A 8 5.65 14.68 10.75
C ASP A 8 6.25 14.89 12.16
N ASN A 9 7.59 14.87 12.27
CA ASN A 9 8.27 15.11 13.54
C ASN A 9 8.07 16.55 14.05
N ILE A 10 8.09 17.54 13.15
CA ILE A 10 7.82 18.94 13.50
C ILE A 10 6.36 19.09 13.95
N LEU A 11 5.40 18.49 13.24
CA LEU A 11 3.99 18.53 13.59
C LEU A 11 3.73 17.89 14.95
N HIS A 12 4.25 16.67 15.18
CA HIS A 12 4.09 15.97 16.45
C HIS A 12 4.66 16.76 17.63
N LYS A 13 5.87 17.31 17.46
CA LYS A 13 6.50 18.17 18.48
C LYS A 13 5.65 19.41 18.75
N THR A 14 5.16 20.07 17.71
CA THR A 14 4.30 21.26 17.83
C THR A 14 3.01 20.95 18.60
N LEU A 15 2.33 19.85 18.26
CA LEU A 15 1.11 19.42 18.96
C LEU A 15 1.40 19.09 20.44
N HIS A 16 2.52 18.44 20.72
CA HIS A 16 2.93 18.08 22.08
C HIS A 16 3.31 19.32 22.93
N ASP A 17 4.06 20.26 22.36
CA ASP A 17 4.44 21.51 23.00
C ASP A 17 3.19 22.36 23.31
N ARG A 18 2.22 22.39 22.39
CA ARG A 18 0.92 23.05 22.62
C ARG A 18 0.12 22.33 23.70
N PHE A 19 0.02 21.01 23.66
CA PHE A 19 -0.69 20.25 24.70
C PHE A 19 -0.14 20.51 26.11
N SER A 20 1.17 20.70 26.22
CA SER A 20 1.86 20.97 27.49
C SER A 20 1.63 22.40 28.01
N THR A 21 1.37 23.35 27.11
CA THR A 21 1.24 24.79 27.45
C THR A 21 -0.21 25.29 27.49
N THR A 22 -1.13 24.59 26.84
CA THR A 22 -2.55 24.94 26.78
C THR A 22 -3.24 24.73 28.14
N ARG A 23 -3.99 25.75 28.57
CA ARG A 23 -4.83 25.71 29.79
C ARG A 23 -6.31 25.45 29.51
N SER A 24 -6.76 25.63 28.27
CA SER A 24 -8.13 25.33 27.84
C SER A 24 -8.38 23.82 27.84
N SER A 25 -9.37 23.37 28.62
CA SER A 25 -9.73 21.95 28.70
C SER A 25 -10.24 21.40 27.36
N CYS A 26 -11.00 22.22 26.61
CA CYS A 26 -11.52 21.88 25.29
C CYS A 26 -10.39 21.72 24.26
N GLU A 27 -9.44 22.66 24.25
CA GLU A 27 -8.29 22.59 23.34
C GLU A 27 -7.36 21.43 23.70
N ARG A 28 -7.13 21.16 25.00
CA ARG A 28 -6.38 19.97 25.44
C ARG A 28 -7.04 18.66 25.01
N ALA A 29 -8.37 18.57 25.07
CA ALA A 29 -9.10 17.38 24.62
C ALA A 29 -8.91 17.16 23.11
N MET A 30 -9.01 18.23 22.31
CA MET A 30 -8.75 18.16 20.87
C MET A 30 -7.31 17.76 20.56
N LEU A 31 -6.32 18.36 21.24
CA LEU A 31 -4.91 18.03 21.08
C LEU A 31 -4.60 16.57 21.45
N ALA A 32 -5.22 16.03 22.50
CA ALA A 32 -5.07 14.63 22.89
C ALA A 32 -5.59 13.67 21.80
N ILE A 33 -6.76 13.95 21.22
CA ILE A 33 -7.32 13.17 20.11
C ILE A 33 -6.39 13.24 18.89
N THR A 34 -5.88 14.42 18.55
CA THR A 34 -4.97 14.61 17.41
C THR A 34 -3.63 13.88 17.62
N LEU A 35 -3.07 13.91 18.83
CA LEU A 35 -1.84 13.17 19.16
C LEU A 35 -2.06 11.65 19.06
N GLN A 36 -3.18 11.14 19.57
CA GLN A 36 -3.51 9.72 19.45
C GLN A 36 -3.67 9.30 17.97
N ALA A 37 -4.41 10.09 17.18
CA ALA A 37 -4.56 9.85 15.75
C ALA A 37 -3.22 9.90 15.01
N PHE A 38 -2.30 10.77 15.43
CA PHE A 38 -0.96 10.85 14.86
C PHE A 38 -0.17 9.56 15.11
N THR A 39 -0.16 9.04 16.35
CA THR A 39 0.51 7.77 16.69
C THR A 39 -0.09 6.59 15.91
N GLU A 40 -1.42 6.56 15.76
CA GLU A 40 -2.11 5.54 14.97
C GLU A 40 -1.67 5.57 13.50
N VAL A 41 -1.63 6.75 12.87
CA VAL A 41 -1.17 6.91 11.48
C VAL A 41 0.28 6.47 11.32
N GLN A 42 1.17 6.81 12.25
CA GLN A 42 2.57 6.39 12.17
C GLN A 42 2.73 4.87 12.24
N THR A 43 1.97 4.22 13.13
CA THR A 43 1.95 2.75 13.25
C THR A 43 1.43 2.12 11.96
N ARG A 44 0.29 2.60 11.46
CA ARG A 44 -0.30 2.13 10.19
C ARG A 44 0.63 2.36 9.00
N ARG A 45 1.39 3.45 8.95
CA ARG A 45 2.39 3.70 7.91
C ARG A 45 3.47 2.63 7.90
N GLN A 46 4.03 2.29 9.06
CA GLN A 46 5.06 1.25 9.15
C GLN A 46 4.50 -0.11 8.69
N GLU A 47 3.35 -0.52 9.23
CA GLU A 47 2.69 -1.78 8.86
C GLU A 47 2.33 -1.83 7.37
N THR A 48 1.75 -0.75 6.85
CA THR A 48 1.37 -0.63 5.43
C THR A 48 2.60 -0.66 4.53
N GLN A 49 3.69 0.03 4.89
CA GLN A 49 4.91 0.01 4.09
C GLN A 49 5.50 -1.41 4.00
N SER A 50 5.52 -2.16 5.11
CA SER A 50 5.95 -3.57 5.06
C SER A 50 5.05 -4.40 4.15
N ARG A 51 3.73 -4.24 4.27
CA ARG A 51 2.74 -5.02 3.53
C ARG A 51 2.72 -4.69 2.04
N VAL A 52 2.89 -3.41 1.69
CA VAL A 52 3.05 -2.94 0.31
C VAL A 52 4.31 -3.55 -0.31
N ARG A 53 5.46 -3.55 0.39
CA ARG A 53 6.68 -4.19 -0.14
C ARG A 53 6.48 -5.67 -0.39
N GLU A 54 5.88 -6.38 0.55
CA GLU A 54 5.61 -7.82 0.40
C GLU A 54 4.67 -8.10 -0.78
N LEU A 55 3.54 -7.41 -0.86
CA LEU A 55 2.57 -7.58 -1.95
C LEU A 55 3.16 -7.19 -3.30
N SER A 56 3.98 -6.13 -3.37
CA SER A 56 4.68 -5.76 -4.61
C SER A 56 5.67 -6.84 -5.06
N LEU A 57 6.39 -7.49 -4.12
CA LEU A 57 7.25 -8.62 -4.45
C LEU A 57 6.44 -9.84 -4.92
N GLN A 58 5.27 -10.09 -4.33
CA GLN A 58 4.37 -11.15 -4.77
C GLN A 58 3.87 -10.90 -6.20
N VAL A 59 3.40 -9.68 -6.48
CA VAL A 59 2.98 -9.23 -7.83
C VAL A 59 4.10 -9.46 -8.84
N GLN A 60 5.31 -8.95 -8.56
CA GLN A 60 6.46 -9.09 -9.46
C GLN A 60 6.84 -10.55 -9.74
N ARG A 61 6.75 -11.42 -8.72
CA ARG A 61 6.99 -12.87 -8.88
C ARG A 61 5.93 -13.50 -9.77
N THR A 62 4.66 -13.20 -9.54
CA THR A 62 3.55 -13.72 -10.35
C THR A 62 3.66 -13.25 -11.81
N GLU A 63 3.95 -11.97 -12.04
CA GLU A 63 4.20 -11.42 -13.37
C GLU A 63 5.36 -12.13 -14.08
N SER A 64 6.46 -12.37 -13.37
CA SER A 64 7.62 -13.10 -13.91
C SER A 64 7.28 -14.54 -14.27
N GLN A 65 6.46 -15.21 -13.46
CA GLN A 65 5.97 -16.57 -13.73
C GLN A 65 5.07 -16.59 -14.97
N ILE A 66 4.14 -15.64 -15.09
CA ILE A 66 3.28 -15.49 -16.27
C ILE A 66 4.14 -15.28 -17.52
N MET A 67 5.13 -14.37 -17.46
CA MET A 67 6.02 -14.08 -18.58
C MET A 67 6.86 -15.30 -18.98
N HIS A 68 7.37 -16.06 -18.00
CA HIS A 68 8.13 -17.27 -18.26
C HIS A 68 7.27 -18.35 -18.94
N MET A 69 6.06 -18.56 -18.44
CA MET A 69 5.09 -19.47 -19.06
C MET A 69 4.71 -19.01 -20.47
N HIS A 70 4.46 -17.72 -20.66
CA HIS A 70 4.15 -17.18 -21.98
C HIS A 70 5.33 -17.36 -22.96
N THR A 71 6.57 -17.19 -22.50
CA THR A 71 7.77 -17.44 -23.32
C THR A 71 7.94 -18.92 -23.63
N HIS A 72 7.66 -19.81 -22.68
CA HIS A 72 7.68 -21.26 -22.88
C HIS A 72 6.59 -21.72 -23.87
N LEU A 73 5.39 -21.14 -23.79
CA LEU A 73 4.25 -21.50 -24.62
C LEU A 73 4.23 -20.81 -26.00
N PHE A 74 4.96 -19.72 -26.20
CA PHE A 74 4.87 -18.97 -27.46
C PHE A 74 6.23 -18.57 -28.06
N GLY A 75 7.32 -18.73 -27.31
CA GLY A 75 8.68 -18.32 -27.69
C GLY A 75 9.54 -19.42 -28.32
N THR A 76 9.18 -20.70 -28.22
CA THR A 76 9.96 -21.83 -28.79
C THR A 76 9.62 -22.16 -30.25
N SER A 77 8.82 -21.33 -30.94
CA SER A 77 8.38 -21.53 -32.33
C SER A 77 9.46 -21.29 -33.40
N ARG A 78 10.67 -21.86 -33.23
CA ARG A 78 11.74 -21.83 -34.25
C ARG A 78 12.11 -23.20 -34.81
N SER A 79 11.38 -24.27 -34.50
CA SER A 79 11.44 -25.54 -35.23
C SER A 79 10.17 -25.72 -36.06
N SER A 80 10.35 -25.71 -37.38
CA SER A 80 9.35 -25.81 -38.44
C SER A 80 8.63 -27.17 -38.46
N ASP A 81 7.81 -27.48 -37.47
CA ASP A 81 6.85 -28.60 -37.54
C ASP A 81 5.46 -28.12 -37.13
N SER A 82 4.53 -28.08 -38.08
CA SER A 82 3.18 -27.51 -37.93
C SER A 82 2.23 -28.35 -37.05
N THR A 83 2.76 -29.26 -36.23
CA THR A 83 2.04 -30.07 -35.24
C THR A 83 2.27 -29.61 -33.79
N LEU A 84 3.04 -28.53 -33.59
CA LEU A 84 3.36 -27.96 -32.27
C LEU A 84 2.20 -27.21 -31.58
N TYR A 85 1.19 -26.76 -32.33
CA TYR A 85 0.00 -26.13 -31.73
C TYR A 85 -0.86 -27.12 -30.91
N ASP A 86 -0.75 -28.43 -31.18
CA ASP A 86 -1.40 -29.50 -30.40
C ASP A 86 -0.63 -29.85 -29.11
N LYS A 87 0.56 -29.28 -28.88
CA LYS A 87 1.46 -29.64 -27.76
C LYS A 87 1.39 -28.73 -26.55
N TYR A 88 0.64 -27.64 -26.59
CA TYR A 88 0.35 -26.87 -25.37
C TYR A 88 -0.76 -27.58 -24.62
N SER A 89 -0.41 -28.18 -23.48
CA SER A 89 -1.39 -28.84 -22.65
C SER A 89 -2.43 -27.80 -22.25
N MET A 90 -3.73 -28.11 -22.40
CA MET A 90 -4.80 -27.29 -21.83
C MET A 90 -4.58 -26.99 -20.33
N ALA A 91 -3.75 -27.80 -19.65
CA ALA A 91 -3.26 -27.53 -18.31
C ALA A 91 -2.43 -26.24 -18.23
N ASP A 92 -1.49 -25.99 -19.16
CA ASP A 92 -0.61 -24.82 -19.13
C ASP A 92 -1.39 -23.51 -19.36
N VAL A 93 -2.37 -23.54 -20.28
CA VAL A 93 -3.28 -22.41 -20.49
C VAL A 93 -4.10 -22.11 -19.22
N ARG A 94 -4.63 -23.15 -18.56
CA ARG A 94 -5.36 -23.00 -17.29
C ARG A 94 -4.47 -22.49 -16.15
N VAL A 95 -3.19 -22.85 -16.14
CA VAL A 95 -2.23 -22.33 -15.15
C VAL A 95 -2.02 -20.83 -15.37
N ILE A 96 -1.88 -20.35 -16.62
CA ILE A 96 -1.81 -18.91 -16.91
C ILE A 96 -3.07 -18.18 -16.44
N ASP A 97 -4.26 -18.72 -16.71
CA ASP A 97 -5.52 -18.13 -16.24
C ASP A 97 -5.58 -18.05 -14.71
N THR A 98 -5.09 -19.08 -14.03
CA THR A 98 -5.01 -19.13 -12.56
C THR A 98 -4.03 -18.08 -12.02
N LEU A 99 -2.87 -17.92 -12.66
CA LEU A 99 -1.88 -16.90 -12.28
C LEU A 99 -2.43 -15.48 -12.52
N ASN A 100 -3.17 -15.25 -13.59
CA ASN A 100 -3.83 -13.97 -13.86
C ASN A 100 -4.89 -13.63 -12.79
N ALA A 101 -5.70 -14.60 -12.38
CA ALA A 101 -6.66 -14.42 -11.30
C ALA A 101 -5.97 -14.12 -9.97
N LEU A 102 -4.86 -14.81 -9.67
CA LEU A 102 -4.05 -14.56 -8.48
C LEU A 102 -3.44 -13.15 -8.50
N LEU A 103 -2.88 -12.74 -9.64
CA LEU A 103 -2.29 -11.42 -9.85
C LEU A 103 -3.33 -10.31 -9.60
N SER A 104 -4.50 -10.42 -10.23
CA SER A 104 -5.61 -9.46 -10.02
C SER A 104 -6.01 -9.36 -8.55
N GLY A 105 -6.07 -10.49 -7.83
CA GLY A 105 -6.35 -10.53 -6.40
C GLY A 105 -5.23 -9.91 -5.55
N GLN A 106 -3.96 -10.07 -5.93
CA GLN A 106 -2.82 -9.42 -5.27
C GLN A 106 -2.85 -7.90 -5.48
N GLU A 107 -3.10 -7.43 -6.70
CA GLU A 107 -3.20 -6.01 -7.03
C GLU A 107 -4.36 -5.32 -6.29
N SER A 108 -5.52 -5.99 -6.21
CA SER A 108 -6.67 -5.50 -5.46
C SER A 108 -6.34 -5.30 -3.97
N ARG A 109 -5.69 -6.30 -3.35
CA ARG A 109 -5.22 -6.20 -1.95
C ARG A 109 -4.18 -5.10 -1.76
N LEU A 110 -3.26 -4.95 -2.70
CA LEU A 110 -2.26 -3.88 -2.67
C LEU A 110 -2.92 -2.51 -2.74
N ARG A 111 -3.95 -2.35 -3.58
CA ARG A 111 -4.73 -1.10 -3.68
C ARG A 111 -5.48 -0.81 -2.38
N ALA A 112 -6.21 -1.78 -1.84
CA ALA A 112 -6.96 -1.63 -0.59
C ALA A 112 -6.05 -1.23 0.59
N THR A 113 -4.87 -1.86 0.71
CA THR A 113 -3.91 -1.53 1.78
C THR A 113 -3.43 -0.07 1.66
N LYS A 114 -3.23 0.44 0.44
CA LYS A 114 -2.86 1.85 0.21
C LYS A 114 -4.00 2.81 0.53
N GLU A 115 -5.24 2.45 0.19
CA GLU A 115 -6.44 3.25 0.48
C GLU A 115 -6.72 3.37 1.98
N GLU A 116 -6.57 2.28 2.74
CA GLU A 116 -6.72 2.29 4.21
C GLU A 116 -5.76 3.27 4.88
N LEU A 117 -4.51 3.33 4.40
CA LEU A 117 -3.54 4.31 4.87
C LEU A 117 -3.95 5.74 4.50
N ALA A 118 -4.36 5.97 3.25
CA ALA A 118 -4.79 7.28 2.79
C ALA A 118 -5.98 7.84 3.61
N LEU A 119 -6.94 6.97 3.97
CA LEU A 119 -8.07 7.34 4.83
C LEU A 119 -7.62 7.72 6.25
N ALA A 120 -6.65 7.00 6.82
CA ALA A 120 -6.10 7.32 8.13
C ALA A 120 -5.36 8.67 8.13
N GLU A 121 -4.58 8.92 7.08
CA GLU A 121 -3.88 10.20 6.87
C GLU A 121 -4.86 11.37 6.69
N GLN A 122 -5.94 11.17 5.93
CA GLN A 122 -6.99 12.18 5.75
C GLN A 122 -7.71 12.51 7.07
N ARG A 123 -7.99 11.50 7.90
CA ARG A 123 -8.57 11.71 9.23
C ARG A 123 -7.66 12.54 10.12
N LEU A 124 -6.37 12.23 10.16
CA LEU A 124 -5.38 13.01 10.90
C LEU A 124 -5.31 14.45 10.40
N ALA A 125 -5.25 14.66 9.09
CA ALA A 125 -5.24 16.00 8.49
C ALA A 125 -6.48 16.81 8.91
N THR A 126 -7.66 16.18 8.89
CA THR A 126 -8.91 16.82 9.31
C THR A 126 -8.87 17.24 10.79
N LEU A 127 -8.35 16.40 11.68
CA LEU A 127 -8.22 16.71 13.10
C LEU A 127 -7.23 17.86 13.35
N VAL A 128 -6.09 17.85 12.66
CA VAL A 128 -5.08 18.91 12.73
C VAL A 128 -5.65 20.23 12.24
N THR A 129 -6.35 20.25 11.10
CA THR A 129 -7.00 21.45 10.56
C THR A 129 -8.11 21.94 11.50
N ALA A 130 -8.92 21.05 12.05
CA ALA A 130 -9.97 21.41 13.00
C ALA A 130 -9.40 22.03 14.29
N TRP A 131 -8.24 21.57 14.76
CA TRP A 131 -7.52 22.22 15.85
C TRP A 131 -7.00 23.61 15.44
N ALA A 132 -6.25 23.69 14.34
CA ALA A 132 -5.59 24.93 13.89
C ALA A 132 -6.55 26.05 13.48
N THR A 133 -7.80 25.72 13.15
CA THR A 133 -8.83 26.71 12.77
C THR A 133 -9.72 27.13 13.95
N LYS A 134 -9.80 26.32 15.01
CA LYS A 134 -10.63 26.62 16.19
C LYS A 134 -9.86 27.30 17.31
N PHE A 135 -8.52 27.26 17.31
CA PHE A 135 -7.63 27.78 18.36
C PHE A 135 -6.36 28.36 17.75
#